data_AF-A0A3M3JML4-F1
#
_entry.id   AF-A0A3M3JML4-F1
#
_cell.length_a   1.000
_cell.length_b   1.000
_cell.length_c   1.000
_cell.angle_alpha   90.00
_cell.angle_beta   90.00
_cell.angle_gamma   90.00
#
_symmetry.space_group_name_H-M   'P 1'
#
loop_
_entity.id
_entity.type
_entity.pdbx_description
1 polymer ?
#
loop_
_entity_poly.entity_id
_entity_poly.type
_entity_poly.pdbx_seq_one_letter_code
_entity_poly.pdbx_strand_id
1 'polypeptide(L)' 'ASALAGRIAQGEELVSAVKSALDYTWRTLRDAEQLGKGQFVPRRLPLDFCS' A
#
# COMPACT_ATOMS: atom_id res chain seq x y z
N ALA A 1 -2.64 8.58 -0.63
CA ALA A 1 -2.12 9.77 0.09
C ALA A 1 -1.15 9.39 1.21
N SER A 2 -1.56 8.58 2.19
CA SER A 2 -0.74 8.27 3.38
C SER A 2 0.61 7.61 3.07
N ALA A 3 0.65 6.70 2.07
CA ALA A 3 1.89 6.04 1.66
C ALA A 3 2.95 7.05 1.13
N LEU A 4 2.54 8.01 0.30
CA LEU A 4 3.41 9.07 -0.22
C LEU A 4 3.97 9.94 0.91
N ALA A 5 3.10 10.39 1.81
CA ALA A 5 3.53 11.20 2.96
C ALA A 5 4.57 10.46 3.81
N GLY A 6 4.40 9.14 4.02
CA GLY A 6 5.38 8.31 4.71
C GLY A 6 6.72 8.22 3.98
N ARG A 7 6.72 8.10 2.65
CA ARG A 7 7.94 8.06 1.83
C ARG A 7 8.70 9.39 1.86
N ILE A 8 7.99 10.51 1.74
CA ILE A 8 8.59 11.85 1.86
C ILE A 8 9.17 12.05 3.27
N ALA A 9 8.46 11.64 4.32
CA ALA A 9 8.94 11.73 5.69
C ALA A 9 10.20 10.88 5.94
N GLN A 10 10.43 9.83 5.15
CA GLN A 10 11.65 9.02 5.17
C GLN A 10 12.81 9.65 4.38
N GLY A 11 12.60 10.81 3.75
CA GLY A 11 13.62 11.51 2.95
C GLY A 11 13.72 11.02 1.51
N GLU A 12 12.73 10.27 1.01
CA GLU A 12 12.70 9.86 -0.40
C GLU A 12 12.42 11.06 -1.32
N GLU A 13 13.15 11.14 -2.44
CA GLU A 13 12.93 12.16 -3.47
C GLU A 13 11.50 12.06 -4.03
N LEU A 14 10.89 13.20 -4.37
CA LEU A 14 9.46 13.28 -4.70
C LEU A 14 9.02 12.31 -5.81
N VAL A 15 9.72 12.26 -6.94
CA VAL A 15 9.35 11.38 -8.06
C VAL A 15 9.48 9.91 -7.67
N SER A 16 10.57 9.56 -6.97
CA SER A 16 10.74 8.21 -6.42
C SER A 16 9.63 7.87 -5.42
N ALA A 17 9.32 8.78 -4.50
CA ALA A 17 8.31 8.60 -3.46
C ALA A 17 6.91 8.39 -4.06
N VAL A 18 6.58 9.10 -5.14
CA VAL A 18 5.33 8.90 -5.89
C VAL A 18 5.30 7.51 -6.51
N LYS A 19 6.37 7.09 -7.18
CA LYS A 19 6.45 5.76 -7.78
C LYS A 19 6.29 4.66 -6.71
N SER A 20 7.08 4.73 -5.65
CA SER A 20 7.03 3.81 -4.50
C SER A 20 5.64 3.74 -3.86
N ALA A 21 4.95 4.88 -3.72
CA ALA A 21 3.60 4.93 -3.17
C ALA A 21 2.54 4.33 -4.11
N LEU A 22 2.68 4.51 -5.43
CA LEU A 22 1.80 3.92 -6.43
C LEU A 22 1.99 2.40 -6.50
N ASP A 23 3.23 1.94 -6.53
CA ASP A 23 3.57 0.51 -6.52
C ASP A 23 3.02 -0.17 -5.26
N TYR A 24 3.18 0.46 -4.10
CA TYR A 24 2.56 0.00 -2.85
C TYR A 24 1.04 -0.10 -2.98
N THR A 25 0.38 0.95 -3.48
CA THR A 25 -1.08 0.99 -3.62
C THR A 25 -1.56 -0.14 -4.53
N TRP A 26 -0.93 -0.31 -5.70
CA TRP A 26 -1.25 -1.38 -6.63
C TRP A 26 -1.09 -2.76 -5.99
N ARG A 27 0.01 -3.02 -5.28
CA ARG A 27 0.23 -4.29 -4.58
C ARG A 27 -0.89 -4.57 -3.56
N THR A 28 -1.24 -3.58 -2.75
CA THR A 28 -2.29 -3.77 -1.73
C THR A 28 -3.69 -3.96 -2.32
N LEU A 29 -3.94 -3.45 -3.53
CA LEU A 29 -5.20 -3.65 -4.25
C LEU A 29 -5.24 -5.00 -4.97
N ARG A 30 -4.12 -5.43 -5.56
CA ARG A 30 -4.01 -6.74 -6.20
C ARG A 30 -4.30 -7.87 -5.21
N ASP A 31 -3.76 -7.73 -4.00
CA ASP A 31 -3.86 -8.73 -2.95
C ASP A 31 -4.99 -8.39 -1.94
N ALA A 32 -5.98 -7.58 -2.35
CA ALA A 32 -7.05 -7.10 -1.50
C ALA A 32 -7.95 -8.22 -0.97
N GLU A 33 -8.48 -8.03 0.23
CA GLU A 33 -9.28 -9.01 0.95
C GLU A 33 -10.76 -8.69 0.91
N GLN A 34 -11.58 -9.73 0.85
CA GLN A 34 -13.02 -9.61 1.03
C GLN A 34 -13.38 -9.92 2.48
N LEU A 35 -13.45 -8.88 3.33
CA LEU A 35 -13.81 -9.03 4.75
C LEU A 35 -15.32 -9.23 5.00
N GLY A 36 -16.12 -9.33 3.94
CA GLY A 36 -17.58 -9.49 3.99
C GLY A 36 -18.20 -9.40 2.60
N LYS A 37 -19.50 -9.10 2.49
CA LYS A 37 -20.18 -9.00 1.18
C LYS A 37 -20.01 -7.65 0.46
N GLY A 38 -19.23 -6.74 1.04
CA GLY A 38 -18.99 -5.39 0.52
C GLY A 38 -17.79 -5.29 -0.41
N GLN A 39 -17.26 -4.06 -0.57
CA GLN A 39 -16.07 -3.79 -1.37
C GLN A 39 -14.83 -4.51 -0.79
N PHE A 40 -13.87 -4.81 -1.67
CA PHE A 40 -12.57 -5.35 -1.28
C PHE A 40 -11.76 -4.31 -0.49
N VAL A 41 -11.12 -4.76 0.57
CA VAL A 41 -10.29 -3.94 1.44
C VAL A 41 -8.82 -4.15 1.07
N PRO A 42 -8.04 -3.08 0.78
CA PRO A 42 -6.63 -3.23 0.42
C PRO A 42 -5.84 -3.89 1.55
N ARG A 43 -5.11 -4.97 1.23
CA ARG A 43 -4.30 -5.69 2.21
C ARG A 43 -2.98 -4.98 2.41
N ARG A 44 -2.81 -4.35 3.58
CA ARG A 44 -1.65 -3.49 3.87
C ARG A 44 -0.47 -4.22 4.49
N LEU A 45 -0.71 -5.39 5.08
CA LEU A 45 0.29 -6.22 5.74
C LEU A 45 0.94 -7.21 4.75
N PRO A 46 2.18 -7.66 5.00
CA PRO A 46 2.81 -8.72 4.23
C PRO A 46 1.96 -9.99 4.20
N LEU A 47 2.05 -10.78 3.12
CA LEU A 47 1.32 -12.05 3.01
C LEU A 47 1.75 -13.06 4.07
N ASP A 48 3.01 -12.99 4.52
CA ASP A 48 3.58 -13.87 5.55
C ASP A 48 3.27 -13.40 6.98
N PHE A 49 2.50 -12.32 7.13
CA PHE A 49 2.15 -11.81 8.45
C PHE A 49 1.16 -12.76 9.14
N CYS A 50 1.55 -13.28 10.31
CA CYS A 50 0.81 -14.30 11.09
C CYS A 50 0.73 -15.70 10.43
N SER A 51 1.72 -16.07 9.62
CA SER A 51 1.98 -17.47 9.23
C SER A 51 2.80 -18.22 10.28
#